data_AF-R7HWI6-F1
#
_entry.id   AF-R7HWI6-F1
#
_cell.length_a   1.000
_cell.length_b   1.000
_cell.length_c   1.000
_cell.angle_alpha   90.00
_cell.angle_beta   90.00
_cell.angle_gamma   90.00
#
_symmetry.space_group_name_H-M   'P 1'
#
loop_
_entity.id
_entity.type
_entity.pdbx_description
1 polymer ?
#
loop_
_entity_poly.entity_id
_entity_poly.type
_entity_poly.pdbx_seq_one_letter_code
_entity_poly.pdbx_strand_id
1 'polypeptide(L)'
;MKIINGKVDGKIPLDEYQDIFRKSVHNENSDTMTLGKFRPTINPDGSENWKIAGNDSYNVIAHSNGDMYFDMKDGLYDATLDNYNLSYQNMFDDFNVPALDMAANAGKTIRFTHNPELKEYAGTFTDKEWKYLQKKWGYLYLREEGGFWYAEK
;
A
#
# COMPACT_ATOMS: atom_id res chain seq x y z
N MET A 1 2.47 9.18 12.66
CA MET A 1 3.93 9.09 12.72
C MET A 1 4.47 9.82 13.95
N LYS A 2 5.28 9.17 14.78
CA LYS A 2 5.95 9.82 15.93
C LYS A 2 7.44 9.99 15.62
N ILE A 3 8.01 11.14 15.97
CA ILE A 3 9.45 11.39 15.85
C ILE A 3 10.06 11.41 17.25
N ILE A 4 11.03 10.53 17.49
CA ILE A 4 11.73 10.38 18.77
C ILE A 4 13.22 10.51 18.48
N ASN A 5 13.87 11.53 19.04
CA ASN A 5 15.31 11.79 18.86
C ASN A 5 15.75 11.79 17.38
N GLY A 6 14.96 12.43 16.51
CA GLY A 6 15.26 12.51 15.07
C GLY A 6 14.96 11.24 14.27
N LYS A 7 14.30 10.25 14.88
CA LYS A 7 13.93 8.98 14.22
C LYS A 7 12.43 8.75 14.20
N VAL A 8 11.91 8.21 13.11
CA VAL A 8 10.54 7.70 13.01
C VAL A 8 10.39 6.49 13.94
N ASP A 9 9.42 6.59 14.86
CA ASP A 9 9.14 5.61 15.91
C ASP A 9 10.38 5.21 16.74
N GLY A 10 11.38 6.11 16.80
CA GLY A 10 12.66 5.88 17.48
C GLY A 10 13.61 4.92 16.75
N LYS A 11 13.25 4.44 15.55
CA LYS A 11 13.97 3.39 14.83
C LYS A 11 14.70 3.91 13.58
N ILE A 12 13.96 4.52 12.65
CA ILE A 12 14.49 4.91 11.34
C ILE A 12 14.93 6.38 11.37
N PRO A 13 16.18 6.74 11.04
CA PRO A 13 16.58 8.14 10.86
C PRO A 13 15.62 8.88 9.91
N LEU A 14 15.25 10.11 10.25
CA LEU A 14 14.18 10.82 9.54
C LEU A 14 14.50 11.07 8.05
N ASP A 15 15.75 11.37 7.73
CA ASP A 15 16.24 11.55 6.37
C ASP A 15 16.19 10.25 5.55
N GLU A 16 16.64 9.14 6.15
CA GLU A 16 16.55 7.80 5.54
C GLU A 16 15.08 7.38 5.33
N TYR A 17 14.21 7.61 6.32
CA TYR A 17 12.78 7.37 6.18
C TYR A 17 12.18 8.15 5.02
N GLN A 18 12.51 9.45 4.90
CA GLN A 18 11.99 10.28 3.81
C GLN A 18 12.44 9.79 2.43
N ASP A 19 13.69 9.33 2.32
CA ASP A 19 14.21 8.74 1.09
C ASP A 19 13.49 7.42 0.74
N ILE A 20 13.34 6.52 1.71
CA ILE A 20 12.61 5.26 1.55
C ILE A 20 11.17 5.53 1.13
N PHE A 21 10.47 6.44 1.82
CA PHE A 21 9.08 6.76 1.53
C PHE A 21 8.90 7.33 0.12
N ARG A 22 9.76 8.28 -0.30
CA ARG A 22 9.72 8.86 -1.65
C ARG A 22 9.95 7.81 -2.74
N LYS A 23 10.85 6.85 -2.52
CA LYS A 23 11.08 5.75 -3.47
C LYS A 23 9.91 4.77 -3.55
N SER A 24 9.07 4.75 -2.52
CA SER A 24 7.99 3.78 -2.38
C SER A 24 6.65 4.30 -2.90
N VAL A 25 6.48 5.63 -3.03
CA VAL A 25 5.30 6.24 -3.64
C VAL A 25 5.54 6.46 -5.12
N HIS A 26 4.77 5.78 -5.97
CA HIS A 26 4.86 5.88 -7.42
C HIS A 26 3.69 6.72 -7.95
N ASN A 27 3.94 7.50 -9.02
CA ASN A 27 2.93 8.33 -9.70
C ASN A 27 2.14 9.26 -8.75
N GLU A 28 2.82 9.90 -7.79
CA GLU A 28 2.22 10.76 -6.75
C GLU A 28 1.23 11.81 -7.31
N ASN A 29 1.50 12.33 -8.51
CA ASN A 29 0.68 13.36 -9.16
C ASN A 29 -0.64 12.83 -9.77
N SER A 30 -0.87 11.52 -9.80
CA SER A 30 -2.11 10.95 -10.35
C SER A 30 -3.33 11.33 -9.51
N ASP A 31 -4.47 11.59 -10.14
CA ASP A 31 -5.72 11.89 -9.43
C ASP A 31 -6.36 10.64 -8.80
N THR A 32 -5.84 9.45 -9.11
CA THR A 32 -6.32 8.16 -8.59
C THR A 32 -5.22 7.42 -7.84
N MET A 33 -5.54 6.85 -6.68
CA MET A 33 -4.72 5.84 -6.00
C MET A 33 -5.34 4.46 -6.17
N THR A 34 -4.54 3.50 -6.60
CA THR A 34 -4.92 2.09 -6.68
C THR A 34 -4.21 1.26 -5.62
N LEU A 35 -5.02 0.60 -4.80
CA LEU A 35 -4.62 -0.32 -3.74
C LEU A 35 -5.02 -1.76 -4.10
N GLY A 36 -4.56 -2.73 -3.33
CA GLY A 36 -5.00 -4.11 -3.50
C GLY A 36 -3.97 -5.12 -2.99
N LYS A 37 -4.12 -6.37 -3.44
CA LYS A 37 -3.21 -7.46 -3.06
C LYS A 37 -2.01 -7.48 -3.99
N PHE A 38 -0.82 -7.61 -3.42
CA PHE A 38 0.31 -8.12 -4.16
C PHE A 38 0.06 -9.59 -4.48
N ARG A 39 0.20 -9.97 -5.75
CA ARG A 39 -0.04 -11.33 -6.23
C ARG A 39 1.21 -11.84 -6.94
N PRO A 40 1.63 -13.09 -6.70
CA PRO A 40 2.81 -13.65 -7.35
C PRO A 40 2.50 -14.03 -8.79
N THR A 41 3.54 -14.14 -9.61
CA THR A 41 3.44 -14.88 -10.87
C THR A 41 3.26 -16.36 -10.57
N ILE A 42 2.40 -17.05 -11.32
CA ILE A 42 2.23 -18.50 -11.24
C ILE A 42 3.15 -19.16 -12.28
N ASN A 43 4.04 -20.04 -11.82
CA ASN A 43 4.93 -20.81 -12.69
C ASN A 43 4.13 -21.83 -13.55
N PRO A 44 4.71 -22.36 -14.64
CA PRO A 44 4.03 -23.37 -15.46
C PRO A 44 3.59 -24.64 -14.71
N ASP A 45 4.25 -24.97 -13.59
CA ASP A 45 3.90 -26.10 -12.73
C ASP A 45 2.82 -25.77 -11.68
N GLY A 46 2.27 -24.55 -11.70
CA GLY A 46 1.26 -24.08 -10.76
C GLY A 46 1.81 -23.51 -9.44
N SER A 47 3.12 -23.53 -9.22
CA SER A 47 3.72 -22.95 -8.01
C SER A 47 3.78 -21.42 -8.06
N GLU A 48 3.71 -20.77 -6.90
CA GLU A 48 3.77 -19.31 -6.78
C GLU A 48 5.22 -18.79 -6.75
N ASN A 49 5.51 -17.76 -7.54
CA ASN A 49 6.77 -17.03 -7.51
C ASN A 49 6.56 -15.59 -6.99
N TRP A 50 6.71 -15.42 -5.68
CA TRP A 50 6.55 -14.14 -4.98
C TRP A 50 7.65 -13.10 -5.28
N LYS A 51 8.69 -13.46 -6.05
CA LYS A 51 9.73 -12.52 -6.49
C LYS A 51 9.30 -11.71 -7.72
N ILE A 52 8.27 -12.15 -8.42
CA ILE A 52 7.78 -11.51 -9.65
C ILE A 52 6.29 -11.25 -9.48
N ALA A 53 5.88 -9.99 -9.53
CA ALA A 53 4.47 -9.62 -9.47
C ALA A 53 3.71 -10.21 -10.66
N GLY A 54 2.59 -10.88 -10.38
CA GLY A 54 1.68 -11.39 -11.39
C GLY A 54 0.88 -10.26 -12.05
N ASN A 55 0.27 -10.56 -13.20
CA ASN A 55 -0.53 -9.57 -13.94
C ASN A 55 -1.78 -9.10 -13.17
N ASP A 56 -2.27 -9.91 -12.23
CA ASP A 56 -3.38 -9.58 -11.32
C ASP A 56 -2.91 -8.80 -10.07
N SER A 57 -1.61 -8.57 -9.90
CA SER A 57 -1.06 -7.83 -8.76
C SER A 57 -1.42 -6.34 -8.85
N TYR A 58 -1.83 -5.75 -7.73
CA TYR A 58 -2.31 -4.35 -7.71
C TYR A 58 -1.27 -3.35 -8.25
N ASN A 59 0.02 -3.55 -7.95
CA ASN A 59 1.10 -2.65 -8.34
C ASN A 59 1.36 -2.71 -9.85
N VAL A 60 1.11 -3.86 -10.49
CA VAL A 60 1.19 -4.01 -11.96
C VAL A 60 0.01 -3.28 -12.62
N ILE A 61 -1.19 -3.47 -12.09
CA ILE A 61 -2.41 -2.81 -12.60
C ILE A 61 -2.32 -1.28 -12.41
N ALA A 62 -1.94 -0.83 -11.22
CA ALA A 62 -1.78 0.59 -10.91
C ALA A 62 -0.74 1.25 -11.81
N HIS A 63 0.41 0.59 -12.01
CA HIS A 63 1.43 1.06 -12.94
C HIS A 63 0.90 1.19 -14.36
N SER A 64 0.21 0.15 -14.87
CA SER A 64 -0.36 0.16 -16.22
C SER A 64 -1.41 1.26 -16.41
N ASN A 65 -2.15 1.61 -15.36
CA ASN A 65 -3.16 2.66 -15.40
C ASN A 65 -2.60 4.07 -15.20
N GLY A 66 -1.33 4.20 -14.80
CA GLY A 66 -0.77 5.49 -14.37
C GLY A 66 -1.35 6.01 -13.05
N ASP A 67 -1.92 5.11 -12.23
CA ASP A 67 -2.43 5.45 -10.91
C ASP A 67 -1.28 5.66 -9.93
N MET A 68 -1.52 6.44 -8.87
CA MET A 68 -0.69 6.45 -7.67
C MET A 68 -0.76 5.09 -6.98
N TYR A 69 0.37 4.58 -6.51
CA TYR A 69 0.41 3.38 -5.66
C TYR A 69 1.64 3.39 -4.76
N PHE A 70 1.53 2.67 -3.64
CA PHE A 70 2.64 2.45 -2.72
C PHE A 70 3.24 1.07 -2.99
N ASP A 71 4.53 0.97 -3.25
CA ASP A 71 5.26 -0.29 -3.49
C ASP A 71 6.76 -0.13 -3.19
N MET A 72 7.25 -0.90 -2.22
CA MET A 72 8.66 -0.94 -1.79
C MET A 72 9.45 -1.95 -2.63
N LYS A 73 9.69 -1.61 -3.89
CA LYS A 73 10.31 -2.46 -4.93
C LYS A 73 11.73 -2.92 -4.60
N ASP A 74 12.22 -3.88 -5.38
CA ASP A 74 13.63 -4.30 -5.42
C ASP A 74 14.21 -4.74 -4.07
N GLY A 75 13.38 -5.39 -3.24
CA GLY A 75 13.76 -5.86 -1.91
C GLY A 75 13.85 -4.78 -0.84
N LEU A 76 13.45 -3.54 -1.15
CA LEU A 76 13.47 -2.42 -0.20
C LEU A 76 12.61 -2.71 1.03
N TYR A 77 11.49 -3.43 0.86
CA TYR A 77 10.64 -3.85 1.98
C TYR A 77 11.42 -4.68 3.01
N ASP A 78 12.02 -5.79 2.58
CA ASP A 78 12.75 -6.72 3.45
C ASP A 78 13.98 -6.04 4.05
N ALA A 79 14.73 -5.29 3.23
CA ALA A 79 15.89 -4.53 3.70
C ALA A 79 15.51 -3.50 4.77
N THR A 80 14.40 -2.77 4.60
CA THR A 80 13.93 -1.78 5.59
C THR A 80 13.47 -2.48 6.87
N LEU A 81 12.74 -3.58 6.73
CA LEU A 81 12.26 -4.37 7.87
C LEU A 81 13.44 -4.87 8.72
N ASP A 82 14.45 -5.45 8.08
CA ASP A 82 15.62 -6.05 8.73
C ASP A 82 16.56 -4.97 9.32
N ASN A 83 16.92 -3.94 8.53
CA ASN A 83 17.90 -2.93 8.93
C ASN A 83 17.49 -2.16 10.19
N TYR A 84 16.19 -1.93 10.38
CA TYR A 84 15.68 -1.18 11.53
C TYR A 84 14.88 -2.04 12.52
N ASN A 85 14.91 -3.38 12.37
CA ASN A 85 14.20 -4.33 13.22
C ASN A 85 12.72 -3.92 13.41
N LEU A 86 12.04 -3.71 12.29
CA LEU A 86 10.65 -3.29 12.24
C LEU A 86 9.72 -4.49 12.37
N SER A 87 8.60 -4.29 13.04
CA SER A 87 7.49 -5.23 12.92
C SER A 87 6.71 -4.95 11.63
N TYR A 88 5.93 -5.93 11.15
CA TYR A 88 4.97 -5.68 10.07
C TYR A 88 3.97 -4.57 10.41
N GLN A 89 3.68 -4.35 11.69
CA GLN A 89 2.84 -3.25 12.11
C GLN A 89 3.55 -1.90 11.99
N ASN A 90 4.86 -1.81 12.30
CA ASN A 90 5.64 -0.62 12.01
C ASN A 90 5.67 -0.33 10.50
N MET A 91 5.87 -1.35 9.65
CA MET A 91 5.83 -1.17 8.19
C MET A 91 4.51 -0.54 7.72
N PHE A 92 3.39 -1.05 8.24
CA PHE A 92 2.07 -0.52 7.91
C PHE A 92 1.86 0.92 8.42
N ASP A 93 2.14 1.17 9.71
CA ASP A 93 1.85 2.44 10.36
C ASP A 93 2.77 3.58 9.90
N ASP A 94 4.02 3.26 9.59
CA ASP A 94 5.02 4.26 9.18
C ASP A 94 5.05 4.46 7.67
N PHE A 95 4.63 3.50 6.83
CA PHE A 95 4.70 3.66 5.38
C PHE A 95 3.36 3.60 4.65
N ASN A 96 2.51 2.57 4.87
CA ASN A 96 1.21 2.52 4.20
C ASN A 96 0.31 3.67 4.66
N VAL A 97 0.20 3.89 5.98
CA VAL A 97 -0.68 4.93 6.54
C VAL A 97 -0.36 6.34 6.00
N PRO A 98 0.91 6.80 5.94
CA PRO A 98 1.22 8.10 5.34
C PRO A 98 0.89 8.19 3.84
N ALA A 99 1.02 7.10 3.07
CA ALA A 99 0.62 7.10 1.66
C ALA A 99 -0.91 7.21 1.50
N LEU A 100 -1.68 6.53 2.36
CA LEU A 100 -3.14 6.66 2.41
C LEU A 100 -3.57 8.09 2.82
N ASP A 101 -2.94 8.64 3.85
CA ASP A 101 -3.19 10.01 4.32
C ASP A 101 -2.89 11.02 3.21
N MET A 102 -1.80 10.86 2.48
CA MET A 102 -1.44 11.69 1.35
C MET A 102 -2.53 11.67 0.26
N ALA A 103 -2.99 10.48 -0.16
CA ALA A 103 -3.99 10.35 -1.20
C ALA A 103 -5.36 10.90 -0.78
N ALA A 104 -5.82 10.53 0.42
CA ALA A 104 -7.12 10.95 0.93
C ALA A 104 -7.16 12.47 1.23
N ASN A 105 -6.08 13.04 1.76
CA ASN A 105 -5.95 14.48 2.00
C ASN A 105 -5.97 15.29 0.70
N ALA A 106 -5.36 14.76 -0.35
CA ALA A 106 -5.36 15.38 -1.68
C ALA A 106 -6.70 15.21 -2.42
N GLY A 107 -7.67 14.49 -1.84
CA GLY A 107 -8.98 14.26 -2.48
C GLY A 107 -8.92 13.34 -3.70
N LYS A 108 -7.89 12.49 -3.80
CA LYS A 108 -7.75 11.54 -4.90
C LYS A 108 -8.89 10.52 -4.87
N THR A 109 -9.27 10.01 -6.04
CA THR A 109 -10.08 8.79 -6.12
C THR A 109 -9.27 7.64 -5.56
N ILE A 110 -9.83 6.86 -4.63
CA ILE A 110 -9.17 5.67 -4.08
C ILE A 110 -9.96 4.44 -4.51
N ARG A 111 -9.29 3.46 -5.11
CA ARG A 111 -9.90 2.19 -5.53
C ARG A 111 -9.02 1.00 -5.19
N PHE A 112 -9.63 -0.16 -5.06
CA PHE A 112 -8.95 -1.42 -4.86
C PHE A 112 -9.10 -2.32 -6.09
N THR A 113 -8.04 -3.07 -6.44
CA THR A 113 -8.10 -4.12 -7.49
C THR A 113 -8.66 -5.45 -6.99
N HIS A 114 -8.85 -5.57 -5.68
CA HIS A 114 -9.42 -6.73 -5.01
C HIS A 114 -10.36 -6.23 -3.93
N ASN A 115 -11.49 -6.88 -3.69
CA ASN A 115 -12.39 -6.47 -2.62
C ASN A 115 -11.70 -6.67 -1.24
N PRO A 116 -11.34 -5.59 -0.51
CA PRO A 116 -10.67 -5.68 0.78
C PRO A 116 -11.55 -6.28 1.89
N GLU A 117 -12.88 -6.37 1.69
CA GLU A 117 -13.83 -6.91 2.67
C GLU A 117 -13.99 -8.42 2.61
N LEU A 118 -13.32 -9.11 1.68
CA LEU A 118 -13.34 -10.57 1.62
C LEU A 118 -12.78 -11.17 2.90
N LYS A 119 -13.46 -12.21 3.41
CA LYS A 119 -13.09 -12.87 4.67
C LYS A 119 -11.65 -13.40 4.68
N GLU A 120 -11.16 -13.84 3.52
CA GLU A 120 -9.77 -14.31 3.34
C GLU A 120 -8.72 -13.18 3.48
N TYR A 121 -9.12 -11.92 3.36
CA TYR A 121 -8.24 -10.77 3.52
C TYR A 121 -8.28 -10.16 4.91
N ALA A 122 -9.14 -10.65 5.81
CA ALA A 122 -9.23 -10.17 7.17
C ALA A 122 -7.84 -10.18 7.85
N GLY A 123 -7.41 -9.01 8.33
CA GLY A 123 -6.12 -8.80 8.99
C GLY A 123 -4.92 -8.56 8.05
N THR A 124 -5.09 -8.72 6.74
CA THR A 124 -4.05 -8.38 5.75
C THR A 124 -3.92 -6.87 5.59
N PHE A 125 -2.84 -6.40 4.94
CA PHE A 125 -2.66 -4.96 4.71
C PHE A 125 -3.82 -4.36 3.92
N THR A 126 -4.30 -5.00 2.86
CA THR A 126 -5.44 -4.52 2.06
C THR A 126 -6.72 -4.30 2.89
N ASP A 127 -7.02 -5.21 3.83
CA ASP A 127 -8.14 -5.04 4.78
C ASP A 127 -7.86 -3.90 5.78
N LYS A 128 -6.62 -3.79 6.28
CA LYS A 128 -6.22 -2.70 7.19
C LYS A 128 -6.27 -1.33 6.51
N GLU A 129 -5.87 -1.22 5.23
CA GLU A 129 -5.94 0.01 4.43
C GLU A 129 -7.40 0.48 4.32
N TRP A 130 -8.31 -0.43 3.99
CA TRP A 130 -9.74 -0.12 3.91
C TRP A 130 -10.29 0.36 5.26
N LYS A 131 -10.05 -0.40 6.34
CA LYS A 131 -10.48 -0.03 7.70
C LYS A 131 -9.89 1.31 8.14
N TYR A 132 -8.66 1.61 7.76
CA TYR A 132 -8.01 2.87 8.06
C TYR A 132 -8.70 4.04 7.36
N LEU A 133 -8.97 3.91 6.05
CA LEU A 133 -9.70 4.90 5.26
C LEU A 133 -11.09 5.17 5.84
N GLN A 134 -11.82 4.12 6.24
CA GLN A 134 -13.12 4.28 6.90
C GLN A 134 -12.97 5.06 8.23
N LYS A 135 -12.09 4.59 9.11
CA LYS A 135 -11.94 5.15 10.47
C LYS A 135 -11.44 6.59 10.48
N LYS A 136 -10.45 6.91 9.65
CA LYS A 136 -9.74 8.19 9.68
C LYS A 136 -10.36 9.22 8.73
N TRP A 137 -10.73 8.77 7.54
CA TRP A 137 -11.10 9.65 6.42
C TRP A 137 -12.59 9.64 6.10
N GLY A 138 -13.38 8.79 6.75
CA GLY A 138 -14.84 8.77 6.65
C GLY A 138 -15.37 8.13 5.38
N TYR A 139 -14.58 7.28 4.71
CA TYR A 139 -15.11 6.44 3.64
C TYR A 139 -16.14 5.45 4.21
N LEU A 140 -17.24 5.24 3.49
CA LEU A 140 -18.42 4.55 4.00
C LEU A 140 -18.57 3.15 3.41
N TYR A 141 -18.42 3.01 2.09
CA TYR A 141 -18.65 1.76 1.38
C TYR A 141 -17.79 1.68 0.11
N LEU A 142 -17.79 0.48 -0.49
CA LEU A 142 -17.14 0.21 -1.75
C LEU A 142 -18.18 0.05 -2.86
N ARG A 143 -18.01 0.81 -3.94
CA ARG A 143 -18.79 0.65 -5.16
C ARG A 143 -17.98 -0.16 -6.16
N GLU A 144 -18.51 -1.31 -6.55
CA GLU A 144 -17.88 -2.13 -7.59
C GLU A 144 -18.20 -1.58 -8.99
N GLU A 145 -17.16 -1.27 -9.76
CA GLU A 145 -17.29 -0.82 -11.14
C GLU A 145 -16.02 -1.20 -11.94
N GLY A 146 -16.21 -1.81 -13.11
CA GLY A 146 -15.10 -2.09 -14.03
C GLY A 146 -14.01 -3.01 -13.47
N GLY A 147 -14.35 -3.89 -12.51
CA GLY A 147 -13.38 -4.77 -11.85
C GLY A 147 -12.59 -4.11 -10.72
N PHE A 148 -12.99 -2.91 -10.29
CA PHE A 148 -12.42 -2.21 -9.14
C PHE A 148 -13.48 -1.97 -8.07
N TRP A 149 -13.02 -1.79 -6.83
CA TRP A 149 -13.84 -1.39 -5.68
C TRP A 149 -13.47 0.03 -5.28
N TYR A 150 -14.28 1.00 -5.69
CA TYR A 150 -14.08 2.42 -5.42
C TYR A 150 -14.53 2.76 -4.00
N ALA A 151 -13.67 3.42 -3.23
CA ALA A 151 -14.00 3.91 -1.89
C ALA A 151 -14.81 5.20 -1.99
N GLU A 152 -16.03 5.20 -1.44
CA GLU A 152 -16.98 6.32 -1.49
C GLU A 152 -17.23 6.91 -0.09
N LYS A 153 -17.60 8.19 -0.02
CA LYS A 153 -17.97 8.92 1.20
C LYS A 153 -19.45 9.26 1.24
#